data_AF-A0A2B7YHN4-F1
#
_entry.id   AF-A0A2B7YHN4-F1
#
_cell.length_a   1.000
_cell.length_b   1.000
_cell.length_c   1.000
_cell.angle_alpha   90.00
_cell.angle_beta   90.00
_cell.angle_gamma   90.00
#
_symmetry.space_group_name_H-M   'P 1'
#
loop_
_entity.id
_entity.type
_entity.pdbx_description
1 polymer ?
#
loop_
_entity_poly.entity_id
_entity_poly.type
_entity_poly.pdbx_seq_one_letter_code
_entity_poly.pdbx_strand_id
1 'polypeptide(L)'
;MEKLGYSRDTQKLIYAIMNDISNFFTGQDAGRAAYNIDLEQTKKQLKERFLEVYDMQPLKSPLAFFSKYLEKNKDKTVGEIEKELKETFIKALQSTLIENKTFSLALDTLTQNQANDFIKWLLETCIYYDVPLKMDIENLADQYDKAYHYVCLKNRFCCICGEYGYVHHYDNVSRIGGYKNDDGRELRVMCLCGKHHTEVHAIGTPDFSSKYHVVGIYLDDRQIRELKKVYKGHFQAFKEE
;
A
#
# COMPACT_ATOMS: atom_id res chain seq x y z
N MET A 1 -13.44 4.97 14.11
CA MET A 1 -13.48 5.11 12.64
C MET A 1 -12.59 6.27 12.27
N GLU A 2 -11.65 6.06 11.36
CA GLU A 2 -10.71 7.11 10.95
C GLU A 2 -11.43 8.28 10.26
N LYS A 3 -10.86 9.47 10.44
CA LYS A 3 -11.36 10.71 9.85
C LYS A 3 -11.08 10.70 8.34
N LEU A 4 -12.11 11.00 7.54
CA LEU A 4 -11.95 11.27 6.11
C LEU A 4 -11.18 12.58 5.91
N GLY A 5 -10.34 12.62 4.89
CA GLY A 5 -9.40 13.71 4.66
C GLY A 5 -7.97 13.21 4.62
N TYR A 6 -7.22 13.64 3.62
CA TYR A 6 -5.77 13.46 3.53
C TYR A 6 -5.09 14.71 2.99
N SER A 7 -3.77 14.81 3.13
CA SER A 7 -3.03 16.04 2.81
C SER A 7 -2.98 16.34 1.31
N ARG A 8 -2.85 17.62 0.97
CA ARG A 8 -2.62 18.04 -0.43
C ARG A 8 -1.31 17.51 -0.99
N ASP A 9 -0.30 17.33 -0.17
CA ASP A 9 1.01 16.84 -0.62
C ASP A 9 0.95 15.35 -0.95
N THR A 10 0.25 14.55 -0.13
CA THR A 10 -0.11 13.16 -0.45
C THR A 10 -0.90 13.07 -1.76
N GLN A 11 -1.83 13.99 -2.01
CA GLN A 11 -2.59 14.01 -3.27
C GLN A 11 -1.70 14.31 -4.48
N LYS A 12 -0.86 15.34 -4.40
CA LYS A 12 0.08 15.70 -5.47
C LYS A 12 0.99 14.52 -5.79
N LEU A 13 1.47 13.85 -4.75
CA LEU A 13 2.32 12.67 -4.86
C LEU A 13 1.63 11.52 -5.60
N ILE A 14 0.40 11.17 -5.23
CA ILE A 14 -0.39 10.16 -5.94
C ILE A 14 -0.49 10.50 -7.44
N TYR A 15 -0.84 11.73 -7.78
CA TYR A 15 -0.97 12.13 -9.19
C TYR A 15 0.35 12.16 -9.94
N ALA A 16 1.44 12.57 -9.29
CA ALA A 16 2.77 12.60 -9.89
C ALA A 16 3.27 11.18 -10.22
N ILE A 17 3.09 10.22 -9.31
CA ILE A 17 3.46 8.82 -9.57
C ILE A 17 2.62 8.23 -10.70
N MET A 18 1.29 8.41 -10.68
CA MET A 18 0.42 7.91 -11.76
C MET A 18 0.77 8.54 -13.12
N ASN A 19 1.19 9.81 -13.14
CA ASN A 19 1.67 10.48 -14.34
C ASN A 19 2.93 9.81 -14.90
N ASP A 20 3.91 9.52 -14.05
CA ASP A 20 5.16 8.88 -14.49
C ASP A 20 4.96 7.42 -14.91
N ILE A 21 4.06 6.70 -14.25
CA ILE A 21 3.60 5.37 -14.72
C ILE A 21 3.00 5.49 -16.13
N SER A 22 2.14 6.48 -16.36
CA SER A 22 1.55 6.69 -17.69
C SER A 22 2.60 7.08 -18.74
N ASN A 23 3.59 7.89 -18.38
CA ASN A 23 4.70 8.25 -19.26
C ASN A 23 5.49 7.02 -19.67
N PHE A 24 5.87 6.17 -18.70
CA PHE A 24 6.62 4.95 -18.95
C PHE A 24 5.92 4.04 -19.96
N PHE A 25 4.62 3.76 -19.77
CA PHE A 25 3.86 2.91 -20.69
C PHE A 25 3.59 3.54 -22.07
N THR A 26 3.78 4.84 -22.21
CA THR A 26 3.67 5.57 -23.49
C THR A 26 5.03 5.90 -24.11
N GLY A 27 6.13 5.43 -23.51
CA GLY A 27 7.50 5.68 -23.99
C GLY A 27 8.00 7.11 -23.77
N GLN A 28 7.37 7.87 -22.86
CA GLN A 28 7.80 9.21 -22.48
C GLN A 28 8.75 9.18 -21.28
N ASP A 29 9.65 10.16 -21.22
CA ASP A 29 10.52 10.36 -20.07
C ASP A 29 9.71 10.70 -18.80
N ALA A 30 10.21 10.27 -17.65
CA ALA A 30 9.64 10.63 -16.36
C ALA A 30 9.54 12.16 -16.20
N GLY A 31 8.44 12.63 -15.64
CA GLY A 31 8.24 14.04 -15.32
C GLY A 31 7.74 14.92 -16.45
N ARG A 32 7.50 14.34 -17.63
CA ARG A 32 6.70 14.96 -18.68
C ARG A 32 5.23 14.97 -18.28
N ALA A 33 4.45 15.85 -18.88
CA ALA A 33 3.00 15.77 -18.75
C ALA A 33 2.50 14.58 -19.59
N ALA A 34 1.85 13.61 -18.95
CA ALA A 34 1.30 12.46 -19.66
C ALA A 34 0.19 12.87 -20.64
N TYR A 35 0.02 12.07 -21.70
CA TYR A 35 -1.09 12.26 -22.62
C TYR A 35 -2.43 12.03 -21.89
N ASN A 36 -3.38 12.95 -22.08
CA ASN A 36 -4.61 12.98 -21.27
C ASN A 36 -5.38 11.65 -21.29
N ILE A 37 -5.55 11.04 -22.47
CA ILE A 37 -6.32 9.79 -22.62
C ILE A 37 -5.60 8.63 -21.91
N ASP A 38 -4.30 8.50 -22.15
CA ASP A 38 -3.46 7.46 -21.53
C ASP A 38 -3.39 7.61 -20.02
N LEU A 39 -3.34 8.85 -19.51
CA LEU A 39 -3.34 9.14 -18.10
C LEU A 39 -4.65 8.72 -17.43
N GLU A 40 -5.81 9.01 -18.04
CA GLU A 40 -7.11 8.60 -17.49
C GLU A 40 -7.28 7.08 -17.52
N GLN A 41 -6.81 6.42 -18.59
CA GLN A 41 -6.80 4.96 -18.66
C GLN A 41 -5.87 4.35 -17.60
N THR A 42 -4.68 4.92 -17.41
CA THR A 42 -3.71 4.49 -16.39
C THR A 42 -4.30 4.63 -15.00
N LYS A 43 -4.89 5.78 -14.67
CA LYS A 43 -5.58 6.01 -13.38
C LYS A 43 -6.67 4.97 -13.12
N LYS A 44 -7.48 4.65 -14.14
CA LYS A 44 -8.54 3.64 -14.02
C LYS A 44 -7.95 2.26 -13.70
N GLN A 45 -6.94 1.82 -14.46
CA GLN A 45 -6.31 0.52 -14.26
C GLN A 45 -5.63 0.40 -12.90
N LEU A 46 -4.88 1.43 -12.48
CA LEU A 46 -4.20 1.43 -11.18
C LEU A 46 -5.20 1.35 -10.02
N LYS A 47 -6.31 2.08 -10.09
CA LYS A 47 -7.36 2.01 -9.06
C LYS A 47 -8.02 0.64 -9.00
N GLU A 48 -8.37 0.07 -10.16
CA GLU A 48 -8.96 -1.27 -10.24
C GLU A 48 -8.03 -2.33 -9.64
N ARG A 49 -6.74 -2.31 -10.02
CA ARG A 49 -5.72 -3.23 -9.50
C ARG A 49 -5.47 -3.06 -8.01
N PHE A 50 -5.50 -1.84 -7.49
CA PHE A 50 -5.36 -1.61 -6.06
C PHE A 50 -6.50 -2.26 -5.27
N LEU A 51 -7.74 -2.16 -5.76
CA LEU A 51 -8.91 -2.78 -5.13
C LEU A 51 -8.88 -4.32 -5.17
N GLU A 52 -8.09 -4.95 -6.05
CA GLU A 52 -7.89 -6.41 -6.06
C GLU A 52 -7.08 -6.91 -4.86
N VAL A 53 -6.25 -6.05 -4.27
CA VAL A 53 -5.33 -6.42 -3.18
C VAL A 53 -5.61 -5.70 -1.87
N TYR A 54 -6.27 -4.53 -1.92
CA TYR A 54 -6.57 -3.71 -0.76
C TYR A 54 -8.07 -3.66 -0.49
N ASP A 55 -8.46 -4.04 0.73
CA ASP A 55 -9.84 -3.95 1.16
C ASP A 55 -10.14 -2.55 1.72
N MET A 56 -10.84 -1.76 0.90
CA MET A 56 -11.28 -0.41 1.25
C MET A 56 -12.41 -0.37 2.29
N GLN A 57 -12.94 -1.53 2.73
CA GLN A 57 -14.07 -1.65 3.65
C GLN A 57 -15.29 -0.83 3.21
N PRO A 58 -15.81 -1.00 1.98
CA PRO A 58 -16.99 -0.27 1.52
C PRO A 58 -18.25 -0.64 2.30
N LEU A 59 -19.22 0.27 2.34
CA LEU A 59 -20.56 -0.02 2.87
C LEU A 59 -21.23 -1.11 2.02
N LYS A 60 -21.85 -2.11 2.68
CA LYS A 60 -22.60 -3.18 1.99
C LYS A 60 -23.82 -2.71 1.19
N SER A 61 -24.40 -1.57 1.56
CA SER A 61 -25.59 -1.02 0.89
C SER A 61 -25.55 0.51 0.97
N PRO A 62 -24.73 1.15 0.12
CA PRO A 62 -24.40 2.58 0.24
C PRO A 62 -25.63 3.49 0.17
N LEU A 63 -26.53 3.21 -0.79
CA LEU A 63 -27.76 4.01 -0.98
C LEU A 63 -28.74 3.83 0.17
N ALA A 64 -28.91 2.60 0.69
CA ALA A 64 -29.77 2.34 1.83
C ALA A 64 -29.23 2.99 3.11
N PHE A 65 -27.90 2.97 3.30
CA PHE A 65 -27.23 3.68 4.38
C PHE A 65 -27.51 5.19 4.33
N PHE A 66 -27.38 5.80 3.15
CA PHE A 66 -27.65 7.22 2.95
C PHE A 66 -29.13 7.56 3.15
N SER A 67 -30.07 6.78 2.57
CA SER A 67 -31.52 6.98 2.73
C SER A 67 -31.94 6.95 4.21
N LYS A 68 -31.47 5.95 4.96
CA LYS A 68 -31.77 5.82 6.40
C LYS A 68 -31.28 7.02 7.20
N TYR A 69 -30.13 7.59 6.84
CA TYR A 69 -29.63 8.80 7.48
C TYR A 69 -30.55 10.00 7.22
N LEU A 70 -31.04 10.16 5.99
CA LEU A 70 -31.99 11.22 5.64
C LEU A 70 -33.32 11.04 6.38
N GLU A 71 -33.89 9.84 6.39
CA GLU A 71 -35.14 9.51 7.10
C GLU A 71 -35.05 9.81 8.60
N LYS A 72 -33.93 9.45 9.24
CA LYS A 72 -33.70 9.69 10.67
C LYS A 72 -33.58 11.18 11.02
N ASN A 73 -33.16 12.02 10.08
CA ASN A 73 -32.95 13.45 10.29
C ASN A 73 -33.95 14.34 9.52
N LYS A 74 -35.07 13.77 9.06
CA LYS A 74 -36.08 14.45 8.24
C LYS A 74 -36.67 15.72 8.88
N ASP A 75 -36.69 15.78 10.21
CA ASP A 75 -37.25 16.89 10.99
C ASP A 75 -36.21 18.00 11.28
N LYS A 76 -34.97 17.83 10.82
CA LYS A 76 -33.89 18.81 10.94
C LYS A 76 -33.67 19.55 9.62
N THR A 77 -33.24 20.79 9.72
CA THR A 77 -32.77 21.57 8.58
C THR A 77 -31.38 21.10 8.12
N VAL A 78 -31.03 21.37 6.85
CA VAL A 78 -29.72 21.03 6.31
C VAL A 78 -28.58 21.68 7.10
N GLY A 79 -28.76 22.93 7.56
CA GLY A 79 -27.74 23.64 8.34
C GLY A 79 -27.41 22.95 9.67
N GLU A 80 -28.40 22.32 10.31
CA GLU A 80 -28.21 21.59 11.57
C GLU A 80 -27.43 20.28 11.41
N ILE A 81 -27.38 19.72 10.19
CA ILE A 81 -26.76 18.41 9.91
C ILE A 81 -25.72 18.47 8.79
N GLU A 82 -25.30 19.66 8.35
CA GLU A 82 -24.55 19.84 7.11
C GLU A 82 -23.27 18.99 7.10
N LYS A 83 -22.56 18.96 8.22
CA LYS A 83 -21.30 18.22 8.36
C LYS A 83 -21.53 16.72 8.27
N GLU A 84 -22.42 16.17 9.09
CA GLU A 84 -22.70 14.73 9.09
C GLU A 84 -23.34 14.28 7.78
N LEU A 85 -24.16 15.13 7.15
CA LEU A 85 -24.75 14.87 5.84
C LEU A 85 -23.67 14.76 4.77
N LYS A 86 -22.71 15.69 4.72
CA LYS A 86 -21.55 15.62 3.80
C LYS A 86 -20.73 14.35 4.03
N GLU A 87 -20.38 14.04 5.27
CA GLU A 87 -19.62 12.82 5.59
C GLU A 87 -20.37 11.54 5.20
N THR A 88 -21.68 11.49 5.45
CA THR A 88 -22.52 10.34 5.08
C THR A 88 -22.63 10.19 3.56
N PHE A 89 -22.83 11.30 2.85
CA PHE A 89 -22.88 11.32 1.39
C PHE A 89 -21.57 10.84 0.78
N ILE A 90 -20.43 11.36 1.23
CA ILE A 90 -19.12 10.96 0.72
C ILE A 90 -18.86 9.47 0.95
N LYS A 91 -19.18 8.93 2.13
CA LYS A 91 -19.04 7.49 2.41
C LYS A 91 -19.89 6.64 1.48
N ALA A 92 -21.14 7.04 1.26
CA ALA A 92 -22.03 6.35 0.34
C ALA A 92 -21.50 6.40 -1.10
N LEU A 93 -21.12 7.59 -1.58
CA LEU A 93 -20.55 7.79 -2.91
C LEU A 93 -19.29 6.94 -3.13
N GLN A 94 -18.34 6.99 -2.19
CA GLN A 94 -17.08 6.26 -2.30
C GLN A 94 -17.33 4.74 -2.31
N SER A 95 -18.24 4.26 -1.48
CA SER A 95 -18.61 2.84 -1.47
C SER A 95 -19.24 2.40 -2.79
N THR A 96 -20.14 3.21 -3.36
CA THR A 96 -20.72 2.96 -4.69
C THR A 96 -19.65 2.94 -5.79
N LEU A 97 -18.65 3.81 -5.72
CA LEU A 97 -17.53 3.78 -6.67
C LEU A 97 -16.73 2.48 -6.55
N ILE A 98 -16.47 2.02 -5.32
CA ILE A 98 -15.73 0.78 -5.05
C ILE A 98 -16.49 -0.44 -5.58
N GLU A 99 -17.81 -0.49 -5.41
CA GLU A 99 -18.67 -1.53 -6.02
C GLU A 99 -18.52 -1.56 -7.56
N ASN A 100 -18.21 -0.41 -8.18
CA ASN A 100 -17.94 -0.27 -9.60
C ASN A 100 -16.43 -0.31 -9.94
N LYS A 101 -15.63 -0.95 -9.08
CA LYS A 101 -14.18 -1.18 -9.25
C LYS A 101 -13.34 0.09 -9.45
N THR A 102 -13.74 1.19 -8.80
CA THR A 102 -12.95 2.43 -8.81
C THR A 102 -13.12 3.18 -7.49
N PHE A 103 -12.41 4.29 -7.31
CA PHE A 103 -12.59 5.13 -6.13
C PHE A 103 -12.19 6.58 -6.43
N SER A 104 -12.76 7.51 -5.68
CA SER A 104 -12.37 8.92 -5.78
C SER A 104 -11.10 9.19 -5.00
N LEU A 105 -10.27 10.07 -5.58
CA LEU A 105 -9.07 10.64 -4.96
C LEU A 105 -9.31 12.11 -4.57
N ALA A 106 -10.55 12.56 -4.41
CA ALA A 106 -10.79 13.88 -3.82
C ALA A 106 -10.35 13.87 -2.34
N LEU A 107 -9.97 15.03 -1.79
CA LEU A 107 -9.30 15.06 -0.47
C LEU A 107 -10.09 14.40 0.65
N ASP A 108 -11.41 14.56 0.64
CA ASP A 108 -12.27 14.07 1.72
C ASP A 108 -12.87 12.68 1.42
N THR A 109 -12.43 12.00 0.36
CA THR A 109 -12.99 10.68 -0.03
C THR A 109 -12.19 9.49 0.47
N LEU A 110 -11.00 9.73 1.02
CA LEU A 110 -10.12 8.73 1.63
C LEU A 110 -9.63 9.21 2.99
N THR A 111 -9.26 8.29 3.87
CA THR A 111 -8.46 8.63 5.05
C THR A 111 -6.99 8.84 4.65
N GLN A 112 -6.22 9.54 5.50
CA GLN A 112 -4.78 9.70 5.30
C GLN A 112 -4.06 8.35 5.16
N ASN A 113 -4.47 7.33 5.92
CA ASN A 113 -3.87 6.01 5.87
C ASN A 113 -4.17 5.31 4.55
N GLN A 114 -5.43 5.31 4.09
CA GLN A 114 -5.80 4.76 2.77
C GLN A 114 -5.02 5.40 1.62
N ALA A 115 -4.83 6.73 1.67
CA ALA A 115 -4.05 7.44 0.66
C ALA A 115 -2.55 7.07 0.70
N ASN A 116 -1.98 6.91 1.89
CA ASN A 116 -0.60 6.46 2.08
C ASN A 116 -0.40 5.00 1.62
N ASP A 117 -1.36 4.12 1.89
CA ASP A 117 -1.33 2.73 1.44
C ASP A 117 -1.38 2.61 -0.08
N PHE A 118 -2.11 3.51 -0.73
CA PHE A 118 -2.14 3.63 -2.19
C PHE A 118 -0.81 4.13 -2.75
N ILE A 119 -0.18 5.15 -2.15
CA ILE A 119 1.18 5.59 -2.53
C ILE A 119 2.17 4.44 -2.41
N LYS A 120 2.15 3.73 -1.28
CA LYS A 120 3.02 2.57 -1.05
C LYS A 120 2.86 1.54 -2.16
N TRP A 121 1.62 1.20 -2.51
CA TRP A 121 1.34 0.27 -3.60
C TRP A 121 1.78 0.78 -4.99
N LEU A 122 1.64 2.08 -5.24
CA LEU A 122 2.15 2.70 -6.48
C LEU A 122 3.67 2.61 -6.56
N LEU A 123 4.39 2.87 -5.45
CA LEU A 123 5.86 2.71 -5.40
C LEU A 123 6.27 1.24 -5.63
N GLU A 124 5.58 0.29 -5.00
CA GLU A 124 5.78 -1.14 -5.24
C GLU A 124 5.60 -1.49 -6.73
N THR A 125 4.60 -0.89 -7.39
CA THR A 125 4.36 -1.05 -8.82
C THR A 125 5.50 -0.47 -9.66
N CYS A 126 5.96 0.74 -9.33
CA CYS A 126 7.07 1.37 -10.04
C CYS A 126 8.35 0.54 -9.94
N ILE A 127 8.69 0.05 -8.74
CA ILE A 127 9.88 -0.76 -8.52
C ILE A 127 9.78 -2.08 -9.29
N TYR A 128 8.62 -2.73 -9.28
CA TYR A 128 8.44 -4.01 -9.96
C TYR A 128 8.61 -3.91 -11.49
N TYR A 129 8.12 -2.83 -12.09
CA TYR A 129 8.19 -2.60 -13.53
C TYR A 129 9.38 -1.73 -13.96
N ASP A 130 10.27 -1.37 -13.02
CA ASP A 130 11.39 -0.44 -13.26
C ASP A 130 10.94 0.90 -13.88
N VAL A 131 9.83 1.43 -13.39
CA VAL A 131 9.29 2.73 -13.82
C VAL A 131 10.15 3.84 -13.26
N PRO A 132 10.80 4.67 -14.11
CA PRO A 132 11.54 5.82 -13.64
C PRO A 132 10.57 6.88 -13.10
N LEU A 133 10.92 7.47 -11.97
CA LEU A 133 10.17 8.58 -11.35
C LEU A 133 11.00 9.85 -11.42
N LYS A 134 10.36 10.97 -11.77
CA LYS A 134 11.04 12.29 -11.84
C LYS A 134 11.24 12.90 -10.47
N MET A 135 10.33 12.61 -9.55
CA MET A 135 10.26 13.31 -8.27
C MET A 135 11.54 13.13 -7.48
N ASP A 136 11.89 14.15 -6.68
CA ASP A 136 12.93 14.05 -5.67
C ASP A 136 12.49 13.03 -4.61
N ILE A 137 12.90 11.77 -4.79
CA ILE A 137 12.65 10.65 -3.88
C ILE A 137 13.26 10.92 -2.50
N GLU A 138 14.07 11.96 -2.32
CA GLU A 138 14.69 12.33 -1.04
C GLU A 138 13.66 12.41 0.12
N ASN A 139 12.47 12.98 -0.14
CA ASN A 139 11.41 13.07 0.89
C ASN A 139 10.60 11.78 1.07
N LEU A 140 10.84 10.76 0.25
CA LEU A 140 10.14 9.47 0.24
C LEU A 140 11.09 8.28 0.35
N ALA A 141 12.37 8.52 0.65
CA ALA A 141 13.40 7.48 0.65
C ALA A 141 13.01 6.30 1.54
N ASP A 142 12.47 6.56 2.73
CA ASP A 142 11.96 5.52 3.65
C ASP A 142 10.77 4.74 3.07
N GLN A 143 9.84 5.41 2.37
CA GLN A 143 8.71 4.72 1.74
C GLN A 143 9.15 3.89 0.54
N TYR A 144 10.09 4.40 -0.24
CA TYR A 144 10.69 3.70 -1.37
C TYR A 144 11.46 2.48 -0.91
N ASP A 145 12.30 2.62 0.13
CA ASP A 145 13.07 1.50 0.70
C ASP A 145 12.13 0.40 1.21
N LYS A 146 11.05 0.77 1.91
CA LYS A 146 10.03 -0.19 2.36
C LYS A 146 9.33 -0.90 1.20
N ALA A 147 8.99 -0.16 0.14
CA ALA A 147 8.39 -0.72 -1.06
C ALA A 147 9.35 -1.67 -1.77
N TYR A 148 10.64 -1.32 -1.88
CA TYR A 148 11.69 -2.14 -2.46
C TYR A 148 11.82 -3.48 -1.73
N HIS A 149 11.97 -3.44 -0.41
CA HIS A 149 12.04 -4.65 0.42
C HIS A 149 10.83 -5.55 0.25
N TYR A 150 9.62 -4.97 0.18
CA TYR A 150 8.41 -5.75 -0.06
C TYR A 150 8.38 -6.37 -1.46
N VAL A 151 8.77 -5.64 -2.50
CA VAL A 151 8.85 -6.16 -3.87
C VAL A 151 9.85 -7.32 -3.95
N CYS A 152 11.01 -7.19 -3.30
CA CYS A 152 11.99 -8.27 -3.13
C CYS A 152 11.38 -9.50 -2.45
N LEU A 153 10.65 -9.31 -1.35
CA LEU A 153 9.92 -10.39 -0.66
C LEU A 153 8.88 -11.05 -1.56
N LYS A 154 8.03 -10.27 -2.24
CA LYS A 154 6.95 -10.77 -3.09
C LYS A 154 7.47 -11.59 -4.28
N ASN A 155 8.57 -11.14 -4.87
CA ASN A 155 9.17 -11.75 -6.06
C ASN A 155 10.31 -12.72 -5.77
N ARG A 156 10.64 -12.92 -4.49
CA ARG A 156 11.70 -13.83 -4.02
C ARG A 156 13.08 -13.48 -4.57
N PHE A 157 13.42 -12.20 -4.59
CA PHE A 157 14.75 -11.73 -4.95
C PHE A 157 15.44 -11.10 -3.74
N CYS A 158 16.72 -11.38 -3.57
CA CYS A 158 17.53 -10.88 -2.48
C CYS A 158 17.65 -9.36 -2.57
N CYS A 159 17.34 -8.65 -1.48
CA CYS A 159 17.43 -7.19 -1.46
C CYS A 159 18.86 -6.65 -1.59
N ILE A 160 19.87 -7.51 -1.47
CA ILE A 160 21.30 -7.15 -1.59
C ILE A 160 21.85 -7.36 -3.00
N CYS A 161 21.50 -8.47 -3.66
CA CYS A 161 22.14 -8.87 -4.92
C CYS A 161 21.19 -9.36 -6.01
N GLY A 162 19.87 -9.30 -5.80
CA GLY A 162 18.87 -9.71 -6.80
C GLY A 162 18.72 -11.22 -7.01
N GLU A 163 19.64 -12.04 -6.52
CA GLU A 163 19.55 -13.52 -6.61
C GLU A 163 18.32 -14.08 -5.89
N TYR A 164 17.87 -15.27 -6.29
CA TYR A 164 16.71 -15.91 -5.68
C TYR A 164 16.85 -16.09 -4.17
N GLY A 165 15.80 -15.74 -3.43
CA GLY A 165 15.81 -15.62 -1.98
C GLY A 165 14.60 -16.19 -1.24
N TYR A 166 14.72 -16.12 0.07
CA TYR A 166 13.74 -16.58 1.05
C TYR A 166 13.55 -15.51 2.12
N VAL A 167 12.40 -15.56 2.80
CA VAL A 167 12.13 -14.70 3.97
C VAL A 167 13.21 -14.91 5.02
N HIS A 168 13.79 -13.81 5.49
CA HIS A 168 14.63 -13.73 6.66
C HIS A 168 13.90 -12.88 7.72
N HIS A 169 13.74 -13.43 8.92
CA HIS A 169 13.31 -12.66 10.08
C HIS A 169 14.48 -11.84 10.62
N TYR A 170 14.44 -10.53 10.39
CA TYR A 170 15.44 -9.59 10.89
C TYR A 170 15.46 -9.56 12.43
N ASP A 171 14.28 -9.57 13.03
CA ASP A 171 14.11 -9.73 14.47
C ASP A 171 13.95 -11.22 14.80
N ASN A 172 14.64 -11.70 15.85
CA ASN A 172 14.60 -13.12 16.21
C ASN A 172 13.17 -13.60 16.53
N VAL A 173 12.70 -14.61 15.80
CA VAL A 173 11.36 -15.20 15.95
C VAL A 173 11.10 -15.80 17.33
N SER A 174 12.15 -16.14 18.09
CA SER A 174 11.99 -16.62 19.47
C SER A 174 11.38 -15.58 20.40
N ARG A 175 11.50 -14.28 20.08
CA ARG A 175 10.94 -13.16 20.86
C ARG A 175 9.41 -13.23 20.99
N ILE A 176 8.75 -13.86 20.02
CA ILE A 176 7.30 -14.07 20.01
C ILE A 176 6.91 -15.54 20.29
N GLY A 177 7.85 -16.37 20.72
CA GLY A 177 7.61 -17.80 20.99
C GLY A 177 7.60 -18.72 19.76
N GLY A 178 8.22 -18.28 18.66
CA GLY A 178 8.46 -19.08 17.46
C GLY A 178 7.40 -18.93 16.36
N TYR A 179 7.64 -19.57 15.21
CA TYR A 179 6.86 -19.43 13.97
C TYR A 179 5.34 -19.65 14.12
N LYS A 180 4.92 -20.52 15.05
CA LYS A 180 3.51 -20.79 15.32
C LYS A 180 2.73 -19.56 15.82
N ASN A 181 3.44 -18.59 16.39
CA ASN A 181 2.89 -17.35 16.93
C ASN A 181 3.18 -16.15 16.00
N ASP A 182 3.92 -16.37 14.92
CA ASP A 182 4.25 -15.32 13.96
C ASP A 182 3.04 -15.03 13.08
N ASP A 183 2.47 -13.84 13.22
CA ASP A 183 1.43 -13.32 12.34
C ASP A 183 1.97 -12.32 11.29
N GLY A 184 3.28 -12.06 11.28
CA GLY A 184 3.94 -11.16 10.34
C GLY A 184 3.89 -9.67 10.71
N ARG A 185 3.21 -9.28 11.79
CA ARG A 185 3.04 -7.87 12.18
C ARG A 185 4.14 -7.37 13.11
N GLU A 186 4.66 -8.24 13.98
CA GLU A 186 5.54 -7.84 15.09
C GLU A 186 7.04 -7.88 14.76
N LEU A 187 7.44 -8.64 13.74
CA LEU A 187 8.85 -8.86 13.41
C LEU A 187 9.16 -8.28 12.05
N ARG A 188 10.29 -7.59 11.95
CA ARG A 188 10.78 -7.13 10.66
C ARG A 188 11.28 -8.31 9.82
N VAL A 189 11.03 -8.23 8.52
CA VAL A 189 11.46 -9.23 7.55
C VAL A 189 12.15 -8.61 6.35
N MET A 190 12.98 -9.39 5.66
CA MET A 190 13.61 -9.05 4.38
C MET A 190 13.80 -10.31 3.53
N CYS A 191 14.04 -10.16 2.23
CA CYS A 191 14.36 -11.28 1.36
C CYS A 191 15.86 -11.39 1.16
N LEU A 192 16.46 -12.53 1.50
CA LEU A 192 17.89 -12.79 1.29
C LEU A 192 18.08 -14.07 0.47
N CYS A 193 19.13 -14.13 -0.35
CA CYS A 193 19.57 -15.37 -1.00
C CYS A 193 20.32 -16.25 0.01
N GLY A 194 20.56 -17.52 -0.31
CA GLY A 194 21.23 -18.47 0.61
C GLY A 194 22.59 -17.98 1.13
N LYS A 195 23.37 -17.31 0.27
CA LYS A 195 24.65 -16.69 0.65
C LYS A 195 24.47 -15.64 1.74
N HIS A 196 23.62 -14.64 1.50
CA HIS A 196 23.40 -13.54 2.44
C HIS A 196 22.62 -13.98 3.70
N HIS A 197 21.73 -14.98 3.60
CA HIS A 197 21.10 -15.63 4.76
C HIS A 197 22.13 -16.29 5.68
N THR A 198 23.07 -17.03 5.10
CA THR A 198 24.14 -17.67 5.87
C THR A 198 25.05 -16.61 6.50
N GLU A 199 25.37 -15.56 5.75
CA GLU A 199 26.21 -14.47 6.22
C GLU A 199 25.59 -13.73 7.41
N VAL A 200 24.31 -13.33 7.35
CA VAL A 200 23.65 -12.65 8.48
C VAL A 200 23.61 -13.53 9.72
N HIS A 201 23.45 -14.85 9.56
CA HIS A 201 23.55 -15.78 10.69
C HIS A 201 24.98 -15.94 11.23
N ALA A 202 26.00 -15.76 10.39
CA ALA A 202 27.40 -15.89 10.78
C ALA A 202 27.93 -14.64 11.50
N ILE A 203 27.61 -13.44 11.00
CA ILE A 203 28.13 -12.17 11.54
C ILE A 203 27.13 -11.47 12.49
N GLY A 204 25.87 -11.89 12.48
CA GLY A 204 24.80 -11.27 13.26
C GLY A 204 24.16 -10.07 12.56
N THR A 205 22.89 -9.83 12.90
CA THR A 205 22.07 -8.77 12.30
C THR A 205 22.71 -7.37 12.38
N PRO A 206 23.27 -6.90 13.51
CA PRO A 206 23.85 -5.55 13.58
C PRO A 206 24.99 -5.31 12.59
N ASP A 207 25.92 -6.27 12.48
CA ASP A 207 27.08 -6.17 11.58
C ASP A 207 26.65 -6.30 10.12
N PHE A 208 25.69 -7.18 9.83
CA PHE A 208 25.11 -7.31 8.50
C PHE A 208 24.40 -6.03 8.05
N SER A 209 23.58 -5.44 8.92
CA SER A 209 22.89 -4.18 8.65
C SER A 209 23.87 -3.03 8.44
N SER A 210 24.95 -2.98 9.21
CA SER A 210 26.01 -1.98 9.04
C SER A 210 26.75 -2.14 7.71
N LYS A 211 27.09 -3.38 7.34
CA LYS A 211 27.82 -3.71 6.11
C LYS A 211 27.04 -3.38 4.84
N TYR A 212 25.75 -3.67 4.82
CA TYR A 212 24.90 -3.54 3.63
C TYR A 212 23.94 -2.34 3.69
N HIS A 213 23.97 -1.56 4.78
CA HIS A 213 23.05 -0.45 5.04
C HIS A 213 21.58 -0.84 4.89
N VAL A 214 21.22 -2.01 5.41
CA VAL A 214 19.90 -2.63 5.21
C VAL A 214 19.21 -2.88 6.55
N VAL A 215 17.90 -2.67 6.61
CA VAL A 215 17.05 -3.03 7.74
C VAL A 215 15.80 -3.74 7.25
N GLY A 216 15.29 -4.70 8.03
CA GLY A 216 14.05 -5.36 7.68
C GLY A 216 12.84 -4.42 7.79
N ILE A 217 11.73 -4.78 7.15
CA ILE A 217 10.49 -4.01 7.16
C ILE A 217 9.42 -4.68 8.00
N TYR A 218 8.57 -3.87 8.64
CA TYR A 218 7.28 -4.32 9.14
C TYR A 218 6.30 -4.46 7.98
N LEU A 219 5.47 -5.49 8.03
CA LEU A 219 4.45 -5.74 7.03
C LEU A 219 3.09 -5.24 7.52
N ASP A 220 2.30 -4.71 6.58
CA ASP A 220 0.88 -4.48 6.81
C ASP A 220 0.06 -5.72 6.42
N ASP A 221 -1.21 -5.74 6.82
CA ASP A 221 -2.12 -6.87 6.58
C ASP A 221 -2.30 -7.20 5.09
N ARG A 222 -2.28 -6.20 4.19
CA ARG A 222 -2.33 -6.45 2.74
C ARG A 222 -1.09 -7.22 2.32
N GLN A 223 0.09 -6.76 2.73
CA GLN A 223 1.35 -7.37 2.39
C GLN A 223 1.46 -8.80 2.95
N ILE A 224 1.02 -9.04 4.18
CA ILE A 224 1.05 -10.39 4.78
C ILE A 224 0.15 -11.35 4.00
N ARG A 225 -1.07 -10.95 3.62
CA ARG A 225 -1.97 -11.78 2.79
C ARG A 225 -1.32 -12.19 1.47
N GLU A 226 -0.67 -11.25 0.79
CA GLU A 226 0.04 -11.53 -0.46
C GLU A 226 1.24 -12.46 -0.24
N LEU A 227 2.04 -12.22 0.80
CA LEU A 227 3.21 -13.03 1.09
C LEU A 227 2.86 -14.45 1.56
N LYS A 228 1.71 -14.69 2.21
CA LYS A 228 1.23 -16.05 2.52
C LYS A 228 0.88 -16.86 1.27
N LYS A 229 0.60 -16.21 0.13
CA LYS A 229 0.44 -16.91 -1.15
C LYS A 229 1.77 -17.50 -1.63
N VAL A 230 2.87 -16.83 -1.31
CA VAL A 230 4.25 -17.17 -1.72
C VAL A 230 4.95 -18.07 -0.69
N TYR A 231 4.86 -17.76 0.60
CA TYR A 231 5.61 -18.38 1.69
C TYR A 231 4.69 -19.18 2.63
N LYS A 232 4.33 -20.41 2.24
CA LYS A 232 3.36 -21.26 2.97
C LYS A 232 3.74 -21.62 4.41
N GLY A 233 5.03 -21.60 4.75
CA GLY A 233 5.52 -21.92 6.10
C GLY A 233 5.65 -20.73 7.05
N HIS A 234 5.41 -19.50 6.59
CA HIS A 234 5.59 -18.26 7.34
C HIS A 234 4.24 -17.63 7.72
N PHE A 235 4.26 -16.72 8.71
CA PHE A 235 3.06 -15.99 9.15
C PHE A 235 1.92 -16.92 9.57
N GLN A 236 2.24 -17.99 10.32
CA GLN A 236 1.32 -19.08 10.63
C GLN A 236 0.13 -18.63 11.49
N ALA A 237 0.35 -17.67 12.38
CA ALA A 237 -0.69 -17.12 13.25
C ALA A 237 -1.58 -16.08 12.57
N PHE A 238 -1.22 -15.60 11.37
CA PHE A 238 -2.03 -14.63 10.63
C PHE A 238 -3.34 -15.27 10.17
N LYS A 239 -4.45 -14.71 10.62
CA LYS A 239 -5.81 -15.08 10.22
C LYS A 239 -6.34 -14.05 9.25
N GLU A 240 -6.90 -14.51 8.14
CA GLU A 240 -7.69 -13.68 7.25
C GLU A 240 -9.01 -13.38 7.97
N GLU A 241 -9.30 -12.10 8.21
CA GLU A 241 -10.61 -11.63 8.71
C GLU A 241 -11.67 -11.73 7.62
#